data_AF-A0A0M8MK95-F1
#
_entry.id   AF-A0A0M8MK95-F1
#
_cell.length_a   1.000
_cell.length_b   1.000
_cell.length_c   1.000
_cell.angle_alpha   90.00
_cell.angle_beta   90.00
_cell.angle_gamma   90.00
#
_symmetry.space_group_name_H-M   'P 1'
#
loop_
_entity.id
_entity.type
_entity.pdbx_description
1 polymer ?
#
loop_
_entity_poly.entity_id
_entity_poly.type
_entity_poly.pdbx_seq_one_letter_code
_entity_poly.pdbx_strand_id
1 'polypeptide(L)'
;MTLHELITNKAFNNKVATLVAHYSTHHTDFTHKYDNDALTVYLNHGNIPATIVIHEDGRLNYSYFHNGMPKKANFKNCTPEDFEALLDYAFNYLKDGGNSIIETEWFEALEKA
;
A
#
# COMPACT_ATOMS: atom_id res chain seq x y z
N MET A 1 13.90 -5.62 -8.19
CA MET A 1 12.94 -4.99 -9.12
C MET A 1 13.09 -3.49 -8.97
N THR A 2 12.90 -2.68 -10.02
CA THR A 2 12.95 -1.21 -9.93
C THR A 2 11.56 -0.59 -9.91
N LEU A 3 11.43 0.69 -9.53
CA LEU A 3 10.15 1.41 -9.61
C LEU A 3 9.66 1.53 -11.05
N HIS A 4 10.58 1.74 -11.99
CA HIS A 4 10.27 1.73 -13.42
C HIS A 4 9.68 0.39 -13.87
N GLU A 5 10.27 -0.73 -13.43
CA GLU A 5 9.73 -2.06 -13.73
C GLU A 5 8.35 -2.28 -13.08
N LEU A 6 8.20 -1.88 -11.82
CA LEU A 6 6.95 -2.02 -11.06
C LEU A 6 5.79 -1.24 -11.72
N ILE A 7 6.06 0.01 -12.10
CA ILE A 7 5.07 1.00 -12.54
C ILE A 7 4.96 1.02 -14.07
N THR A 8 6.01 1.45 -14.76
CA THR A 8 6.00 1.64 -16.22
C THR A 8 5.89 0.30 -16.96
N ASN A 9 6.66 -0.71 -16.57
CA ASN A 9 6.56 -2.05 -17.16
C ASN A 9 5.43 -2.90 -16.55
N LYS A 10 4.69 -2.34 -15.59
CA LYS A 10 3.53 -2.97 -14.94
C LYS A 10 3.83 -4.34 -14.33
N ALA A 11 5.04 -4.55 -13.80
CA ALA A 11 5.44 -5.82 -13.21
C ALA A 11 4.58 -6.23 -11.99
N PHE A 12 3.93 -5.27 -11.33
CA PHE A 12 2.97 -5.55 -10.25
C PHE A 12 1.80 -6.45 -10.70
N ASN A 13 1.40 -6.41 -11.98
CA ASN A 13 0.35 -7.29 -12.52
C ASN A 13 0.63 -8.78 -12.34
N ASN A 14 1.91 -9.17 -12.27
CA ASN A 14 2.31 -10.57 -12.05
C ASN A 14 1.89 -11.10 -10.67
N LYS A 15 1.63 -10.20 -9.70
CA LYS A 15 1.25 -10.54 -8.32
C LYS A 15 -0.26 -10.44 -8.09
N VAL A 16 -1.00 -9.73 -8.95
CA VAL A 16 -2.41 -9.36 -8.76
C VAL A 16 -3.30 -10.58 -8.50
N ALA A 17 -3.16 -11.65 -9.29
CA ALA A 17 -3.99 -12.84 -9.10
C ALA A 17 -3.80 -13.48 -7.72
N THR A 18 -2.56 -13.56 -7.26
CA THR A 18 -2.20 -14.07 -5.92
C THR A 18 -2.71 -13.16 -4.81
N LEU A 19 -2.58 -11.84 -4.97
CA LEU A 19 -3.05 -10.86 -4.00
C LEU A 19 -4.58 -10.87 -3.88
N VAL A 20 -5.31 -10.91 -5.01
CA VAL A 20 -6.78 -11.02 -5.03
C VAL A 20 -7.22 -12.28 -4.30
N ALA A 21 -6.60 -13.43 -4.60
CA ALA A 21 -6.92 -14.68 -3.94
C ALA A 21 -6.68 -14.59 -2.42
N HIS A 22 -5.51 -14.08 -2.01
CA HIS A 22 -5.15 -13.96 -0.60
C HIS A 22 -6.05 -12.96 0.17
N TYR A 23 -6.31 -11.78 -0.38
CA TYR A 23 -7.09 -10.76 0.31
C TYR A 23 -8.57 -11.11 0.40
N SER A 24 -9.11 -11.78 -0.62
CA SER A 24 -10.50 -12.24 -0.61
C SER A 24 -10.79 -13.27 0.48
N THR A 25 -9.83 -14.14 0.85
CA THR A 25 -10.01 -15.09 1.97
C THR A 25 -10.11 -14.40 3.33
N HIS A 26 -9.72 -13.12 3.40
CA HIS A 26 -9.79 -12.29 4.59
C HIS A 26 -10.84 -11.16 4.47
N HIS A 27 -11.75 -11.25 3.50
CA HIS A 27 -12.80 -10.25 3.26
C HIS A 27 -12.26 -8.82 3.02
N THR A 28 -11.07 -8.72 2.43
CA THR A 28 -10.49 -7.44 2.02
C THR A 28 -10.60 -7.30 0.51
N ASP A 29 -11.35 -6.29 0.08
CA ASP A 29 -11.44 -5.92 -1.33
C ASP A 29 -10.13 -5.28 -1.77
N PHE A 30 -9.71 -5.55 -3.00
CA PHE A 30 -8.48 -5.03 -3.58
C PHE A 30 -8.67 -4.69 -5.05
N THR A 31 -8.16 -3.53 -5.44
CA THR A 31 -7.99 -3.14 -6.84
C THR A 31 -6.79 -2.22 -6.97
N HIS A 32 -6.22 -2.15 -8.16
CA HIS A 32 -5.12 -1.24 -8.46
C HIS A 32 -5.34 -0.53 -9.79
N LYS A 33 -4.62 0.57 -9.99
CA LYS A 33 -4.57 1.28 -11.27
C LYS A 33 -3.18 1.84 -11.50
N TYR A 34 -2.87 2.07 -12.77
CA TYR A 34 -1.68 2.80 -13.19
C TYR A 34 -2.10 4.19 -13.67
N ASP A 35 -1.38 5.20 -13.22
CA ASP A 35 -1.35 6.53 -13.83
C ASP A 35 0.04 6.71 -14.51
N ASN A 36 0.29 7.84 -15.19
CA ASN A 36 1.49 8.01 -16.04
C ASN A 36 2.83 7.67 -15.36
N ASP A 37 2.98 8.03 -14.09
CA ASP A 37 4.21 7.85 -13.30
C ASP A 37 3.95 7.15 -11.95
N ALA A 38 2.77 6.55 -11.77
CA ALA A 38 2.36 6.05 -10.46
C ALA A 38 1.54 4.75 -10.53
N LEU A 39 1.68 3.94 -9.48
CA LEU A 39 0.82 2.81 -9.17
C LEU A 39 0.00 3.16 -7.93
N THR A 40 -1.32 3.06 -8.04
CA THR A 40 -2.24 3.19 -6.90
C THR A 40 -2.86 1.84 -6.57
N VAL A 41 -2.82 1.45 -5.30
CA VAL A 41 -3.53 0.30 -4.75
C VAL A 41 -4.61 0.78 -3.77
N TYR A 42 -5.80 0.23 -3.92
CA TYR A 42 -6.95 0.45 -3.05
C TYR A 42 -7.26 -0.85 -2.30
N LEU A 43 -7.41 -0.73 -1.00
CA LEU A 43 -7.84 -1.81 -0.11
C LEU A 43 -9.09 -1.36 0.65
N ASN A 44 -10.00 -2.28 0.93
CA ASN A 44 -11.16 -2.01 1.77
C ASN A 44 -11.55 -3.25 2.59
N HIS A 45 -11.72 -3.09 3.89
CA HIS A 45 -12.22 -4.15 4.77
C HIS A 45 -13.38 -3.62 5.61
N GLY A 46 -14.60 -4.10 5.36
CA GLY A 46 -15.76 -3.75 6.18
C GLY A 46 -16.06 -2.24 6.29
N ASN A 47 -15.82 -1.47 5.21
CA ASN A 47 -15.89 0.00 5.12
C ASN A 47 -14.71 0.77 5.73
N ILE A 48 -13.58 0.11 5.98
CA ILE A 48 -12.33 0.75 6.36
C ILE A 48 -11.43 0.78 5.11
N PRO A 49 -11.33 1.91 4.39
CA PRO A 49 -10.51 2.01 3.21
C PRO A 49 -9.05 2.32 3.56
N ALA A 50 -8.14 1.79 2.75
CA ALA A 50 -6.75 2.20 2.70
C ALA A 50 -6.32 2.42 1.24
N THR A 51 -5.41 3.35 1.01
CA THR A 51 -4.91 3.68 -0.33
C THR A 51 -3.41 3.91 -0.26
N ILE A 52 -2.67 3.23 -1.13
CA ILE A 52 -1.22 3.37 -1.28
C ILE A 52 -0.95 3.85 -2.70
N VAL A 53 -0.17 4.92 -2.84
CA VAL A 53 0.29 5.45 -4.12
C VAL A 53 1.81 5.48 -4.10
N ILE A 54 2.46 4.82 -5.06
CA ILE A 54 3.91 4.89 -5.27
C ILE A 54 4.18 5.52 -6.64
N HIS A 55 5.08 6.49 -6.66
CA HIS A 55 5.55 7.16 -7.87
C HIS A 55 6.91 6.62 -8.31
N GLU A 56 7.21 6.74 -9.61
CA GLU A 56 8.49 6.29 -10.17
C GLU A 56 9.70 7.06 -9.62
N ASP A 57 9.48 8.27 -9.10
CA ASP A 57 10.49 9.09 -8.41
C ASP A 57 10.69 8.74 -6.93
N GLY A 58 10.04 7.69 -6.43
CA GLY A 58 10.18 7.21 -5.05
C GLY A 58 9.33 7.98 -4.03
N ARG A 59 8.42 8.86 -4.46
CA ARG A 59 7.38 9.40 -3.55
C ARG A 59 6.33 8.33 -3.27
N LEU A 60 6.02 8.14 -1.99
CA LEU A 60 5.00 7.22 -1.53
C LEU A 60 3.98 7.95 -0.68
N ASN A 61 2.68 7.76 -0.98
CA ASN A 61 1.59 8.32 -0.20
C ASN A 61 0.71 7.19 0.35
N TYR A 62 0.43 7.21 1.65
CA TYR A 62 -0.43 6.27 2.33
C TYR A 62 -1.59 6.98 3.00
N SER A 63 -2.82 6.66 2.60
CA SER A 63 -4.05 7.11 3.27
C SER A 63 -4.72 5.92 3.95
N TYR A 64 -5.03 6.05 5.24
CA TYR A 64 -5.59 4.97 6.05
C TYR A 64 -6.51 5.53 7.14
N PHE A 65 -7.27 4.68 7.80
CA PHE A 65 -8.06 5.06 8.98
C PHE A 65 -7.34 4.61 10.25
N HIS A 66 -7.31 5.47 11.28
CA HIS A 66 -6.84 5.11 12.61
C HIS A 66 -7.73 5.74 13.66
N ASN A 67 -8.21 4.93 14.62
CA ASN A 67 -9.13 5.36 15.68
C ASN A 67 -10.36 6.11 15.12
N GLY A 68 -10.93 5.59 14.02
CA GLY A 68 -12.10 6.18 13.35
C GLY A 68 -11.82 7.47 12.58
N MET A 69 -10.55 7.91 12.48
CA MET A 69 -10.17 9.13 11.78
C MET A 69 -9.28 8.83 10.57
N PRO A 70 -9.49 9.50 9.42
CA PRO A 70 -8.58 9.38 8.29
C PRO A 70 -7.21 9.99 8.64
N LYS A 71 -6.16 9.29 8.22
CA LYS A 71 -4.75 9.66 8.35
C LYS A 71 -4.09 9.62 6.98
N LYS A 72 -3.03 10.41 6.85
CA LYS A 72 -2.18 10.44 5.66
C LYS A 72 -0.71 10.48 6.08
N ALA A 73 0.11 9.70 5.41
CA ALA A 73 1.56 9.72 5.55
C ALA A 73 2.17 9.83 4.15
N ASN A 74 3.18 10.68 4.01
CA ASN A 74 3.89 10.90 2.76
C ASN A 74 5.38 10.67 3.01
N PHE A 75 6.01 9.95 2.10
CA PHE A 75 7.40 9.54 2.17
C PHE A 75 8.10 9.81 0.85
N LYS A 76 9.43 9.89 0.91
CA LYS A 76 10.31 10.06 -0.26
C LYS A 76 11.41 9.01 -0.22
N ASN A 77 12.10 8.87 -1.37
CA ASN A 77 13.18 7.90 -1.55
C ASN A 77 12.75 6.44 -1.29
N CYS A 78 11.45 6.13 -1.44
CA CYS A 78 10.93 4.79 -1.25
C CYS A 78 11.31 3.89 -2.43
N THR A 79 11.53 2.62 -2.13
CA THR A 79 11.84 1.55 -3.09
C THR A 79 10.60 0.71 -3.42
N PRO A 80 10.66 -0.15 -4.44
CA PRO A 80 9.61 -1.16 -4.67
C PRO A 80 9.42 -2.06 -3.44
N GLU A 81 10.50 -2.39 -2.72
CA GLU A 81 10.45 -3.17 -1.50
C GLU A 81 9.69 -2.45 -0.38
N ASP A 82 9.86 -1.13 -0.24
CA ASP A 82 9.09 -0.33 0.73
C ASP A 82 7.59 -0.30 0.39
N PHE A 83 7.26 -0.22 -0.90
CA PHE A 83 5.87 -0.29 -1.36
C PHE A 83 5.25 -1.65 -1.05
N GLU A 84 5.96 -2.75 -1.29
CA GLU A 84 5.46 -4.10 -0.98
C GLU A 84 5.31 -4.33 0.52
N ALA A 85 6.28 -3.88 1.32
CA ALA A 85 6.18 -3.90 2.77
C ALA A 85 4.94 -3.14 3.23
N LEU A 86 4.72 -1.92 2.73
CA LEU A 86 3.54 -1.13 3.08
C LEU A 86 2.23 -1.84 2.71
N LEU A 87 2.20 -2.50 1.56
CA LEU A 87 1.03 -3.23 1.10
C LEU A 87 0.67 -4.37 2.05
N ASP A 88 1.67 -5.14 2.50
CA ASP A 88 1.50 -6.20 3.50
C ASP A 88 1.06 -5.62 4.85
N TYR A 89 1.65 -4.49 5.27
CA TYR A 89 1.24 -3.79 6.49
C TYR A 89 -0.21 -3.31 6.42
N ALA A 90 -0.61 -2.65 5.34
CA ALA A 90 -1.96 -2.14 5.16
C ALA A 90 -3.00 -3.27 5.17
N PHE A 91 -2.68 -4.40 4.52
CA PHE A 91 -3.53 -5.58 4.56
C PHE A 91 -3.68 -6.14 5.98
N ASN A 92 -2.58 -6.33 6.71
CA ASN A 92 -2.62 -6.83 8.09
C ASN A 92 -3.35 -5.87 9.03
N TYR A 93 -3.11 -4.57 8.88
CA TYR A 93 -3.79 -3.50 9.61
C TYR A 93 -5.30 -3.61 9.47
N LEU A 94 -5.79 -3.76 8.23
CA LEU A 94 -7.21 -3.91 7.95
C LEU A 94 -7.78 -5.22 8.50
N LYS A 95 -7.07 -6.35 8.31
CA LYS A 95 -7.46 -7.68 8.80
C LYS A 95 -7.63 -7.71 10.32
N ASP A 96 -6.79 -7.01 11.06
CA ASP A 96 -6.81 -6.99 12.53
C ASP A 96 -7.73 -5.89 13.10
N GLY A 97 -8.58 -5.29 12.26
CA GLY A 97 -9.58 -4.30 12.66
C GLY A 97 -9.00 -2.92 12.98
N GLY A 98 -7.86 -2.58 12.39
CA GLY A 98 -7.18 -1.30 12.59
C GLY A 98 -6.52 -1.13 13.97
N ASN A 99 -6.39 -2.22 14.71
CA ASN A 99 -5.83 -2.23 16.07
C ASN A 99 -4.33 -2.56 16.10
N SER A 100 -3.76 -3.13 15.04
CA SER A 100 -2.36 -3.55 15.03
C SER A 100 -1.48 -2.59 14.20
N ILE A 101 -0.63 -1.84 14.92
CA ILE A 101 0.68 -1.38 14.43
C ILE A 101 0.65 -0.34 13.28
N ILE A 102 0.35 0.92 13.60
CA ILE A 102 0.67 2.05 12.68
C ILE A 102 2.12 2.54 12.85
N GLU A 103 2.88 1.93 13.77
CA GLU A 103 4.21 2.40 14.17
C GLU A 103 5.16 1.21 14.26
N THR A 104 5.38 0.50 13.13
CA THR A 104 6.56 -0.36 13.07
C THR A 104 7.81 0.51 13.02
N GLU A 105 8.90 0.00 13.59
CA GLU A 105 10.22 0.62 13.44
C GLU A 105 10.56 0.88 11.97
N TRP A 106 10.12 0.00 11.05
CA TRP A 106 10.27 0.21 9.61
C TRP A 106 9.48 1.43 9.11
N PHE A 107 8.20 1.56 9.45
CA PHE A 107 7.36 2.68 9.00
C PHE A 107 7.87 4.02 9.55
N GLU A 108 8.37 4.02 10.80
CA GLU A 108 8.98 5.19 11.43
C GLU A 108 10.34 5.57 10.83
N ALA A 109 11.09 4.58 10.33
CA ALA A 109 12.38 4.78 9.69
C ALA A 109 12.28 5.32 8.26
N LEU A 110 11.11 5.25 7.61
CA LEU A 110 10.91 5.82 6.28
C LEU A 110 11.11 7.34 6.29
N GLU A 111 11.78 7.85 5.26
CA GLU A 111 12.07 9.28 5.15
C GLU A 111 10.79 10.06 4.81
N LYS A 112 10.39 10.97 5.71
CA LYS A 112 9.21 11.82 5.52
C LYS A 112 9.45 12.86 4.41
N ALA A 113 8.45 13.02 3.55
CA ALA A 113 8.46 14.00 2.45
C ALA A 113 8.09 15.42 2.92
#